data_AF-A0AAN0M5H9-F1
#
_entry.id   AF-A0AAN0M5H9-F1
#
_cell.length_a   1.000
_cell.length_b   1.000
_cell.length_c   1.000
_cell.angle_alpha   90.00
_cell.angle_beta   90.00
_cell.angle_gamma   90.00
#
_symmetry.space_group_name_H-M   'P 1'
#
loop_
_entity.id
_entity.type
_entity.pdbx_description
1 polymer ?
#
loop_
_entity_poly.entity_id
_entity_poly.type
_entity_poly.pdbx_seq_one_letter_code
_entity_poly.pdbx_strand_id
1 'polypeptide(L)'
;MSDCGTKAVSVIGFIGSVFSPWYAWSGRRDPANHCCINVATYGPGGRFTMTDRGRAALHTTPDTLQVGPSSMHWTGKDLVIDINEISSPPLISRVRGQITITPHAMTNVELPLTPDGAHIWRPFAPSSDIKVDLEAQGWQWSGHGYFDSNFGTRSLEEDFSFWTWGRYPTKAGATCIYDAVRRDGTTLDTAIAFNSKGGAKVVDAPPRTRFKRSLWQVMRETRADPGVMPKQVLNMLDAPFYSRSAVQTQIDGEVVTGVHEALDLNRFRSPLLKPMLAVRVPRRKGWRSSS
;
A
#
# COMPACT_ATOMS: atom_id res chain seq x y z
N MET A 1 -3.08 -3.09 11.19
CA MET A 1 -4.42 -2.83 11.75
C MET A 1 -4.34 -2.96 13.25
N SER A 2 -5.06 -2.14 14.01
CA SER A 2 -5.09 -2.23 15.47
C SER A 2 -5.78 -3.51 15.93
N ASP A 3 -5.40 -4.06 17.08
CA ASP A 3 -6.03 -5.26 17.65
C ASP A 3 -7.54 -5.11 17.88
N CYS A 4 -8.00 -3.91 18.23
CA CYS A 4 -9.43 -3.63 18.40
C CYS A 4 -10.20 -3.47 17.07
N GLY A 5 -9.52 -3.57 15.92
CA GLY A 5 -10.12 -3.50 14.58
C GLY A 5 -10.66 -2.13 14.16
N THR A 6 -10.58 -1.09 15.01
CA THR A 6 -11.18 0.23 14.72
C THR A 6 -10.24 1.19 13.99
N LYS A 7 -8.94 0.92 13.99
CA LYS A 7 -7.91 1.77 13.39
C LYS A 7 -6.96 0.98 12.49
N ALA A 8 -6.41 1.68 11.50
CA ALA A 8 -5.33 1.15 10.68
C ALA A 8 -4.42 2.29 10.21
N VAL A 9 -3.24 1.93 9.73
CA VAL A 9 -2.31 2.85 9.08
C VAL A 9 -1.67 2.15 7.90
N SER A 10 -1.37 2.91 6.85
CA SER A 10 -0.50 2.51 5.77
C SER A 10 0.55 3.59 5.56
N VAL A 11 1.81 3.18 5.43
CA VAL A 11 2.91 4.08 5.07
C VAL A 11 3.58 3.54 3.82
N ILE A 12 3.79 4.40 2.82
CA ILE A 12 4.48 4.03 1.58
C ILE A 12 5.58 5.05 1.30
N GLY A 13 6.82 4.57 1.20
CA GLY A 13 7.97 5.35 0.76
C GLY A 13 8.10 5.25 -0.75
N PHE A 14 8.08 6.38 -1.45
CA PHE A 14 8.20 6.43 -2.90
C PHE A 14 9.49 7.11 -3.34
N ILE A 15 10.21 6.47 -4.26
CA ILE A 15 11.13 7.11 -5.20
C ILE A 15 10.46 7.02 -6.57
N GLY A 16 10.02 8.14 -7.13
CA GLY A 16 9.17 8.16 -8.32
C GLY A 16 7.74 7.76 -8.01
N SER A 17 7.04 8.59 -7.22
CA SER A 17 5.67 8.28 -6.78
C SER A 17 4.71 8.06 -7.95
N VAL A 18 4.28 6.81 -8.15
CA VAL A 18 3.44 6.41 -9.30
C VAL A 18 2.09 7.15 -9.34
N PHE A 19 1.58 7.56 -8.18
CA PHE A 19 0.34 8.32 -8.00
C PHE A 19 0.53 9.85 -7.99
N SER A 20 1.78 10.35 -8.09
CA SER A 20 2.02 11.79 -8.18
C SER A 20 1.63 12.33 -9.56
N PRO A 21 0.72 13.31 -9.64
CA PRO A 21 0.42 13.97 -10.91
C PRO A 21 1.61 14.77 -11.42
N TRP A 22 2.47 15.28 -10.53
CA TRP A 22 3.67 16.03 -10.90
C TRP A 22 4.69 15.14 -11.60
N TYR A 23 4.82 13.89 -11.17
CA TYR A 23 5.71 12.93 -11.81
C TYR A 23 5.18 12.50 -13.19
N ALA A 24 3.86 12.32 -13.30
CA ALA A 24 3.22 12.05 -14.58
C ALA A 24 3.41 13.22 -15.56
N TRP A 25 3.17 14.47 -15.14
CA TRP A 25 3.34 15.66 -15.97
C TRP A 25 4.79 15.97 -16.34
N SER A 26 5.77 15.52 -15.55
CA SER A 26 7.19 15.62 -15.91
C SER A 26 7.64 14.56 -16.91
N GLY A 27 6.74 13.66 -17.33
CA GLY A 27 7.03 12.58 -18.27
C GLY A 27 7.76 11.40 -17.65
N ARG A 28 7.72 11.27 -16.31
CA ARG A 28 8.28 10.14 -15.54
C ARG A 28 9.78 9.86 -15.78
N ARG A 29 10.60 10.88 -16.02
CA ARG A 29 12.03 10.73 -16.38
C ARG A 29 13.00 10.75 -15.20
N ASP A 30 12.65 11.43 -14.11
CA ASP A 30 13.50 11.60 -12.94
C ASP A 30 12.74 11.21 -11.65
N PRO A 31 12.70 9.91 -11.29
CA PRO A 31 11.97 9.45 -10.12
C PRO A 31 12.48 10.07 -8.81
N ALA A 32 13.80 10.31 -8.70
CA ALA A 32 14.40 10.92 -7.51
C ALA A 32 13.91 12.36 -7.28
N ASN A 33 13.41 13.03 -8.31
CA ASN A 33 12.81 14.36 -8.19
C ASN A 33 11.31 14.35 -7.84
N HIS A 34 10.76 13.16 -7.53
CA HIS A 34 9.35 12.95 -7.21
C HIS A 34 9.20 11.90 -6.09
N CYS A 35 9.70 12.24 -4.92
CA CYS A 35 9.72 11.35 -3.76
C CYS A 35 8.71 11.76 -2.70
N CYS A 36 8.13 10.81 -1.96
CA CYS A 36 7.30 11.13 -0.80
C CYS A 36 7.27 9.98 0.21
N ILE A 37 6.98 10.30 1.48
CA ILE A 37 6.43 9.34 2.44
C ILE A 37 4.93 9.61 2.49
N ASN A 38 4.14 8.70 1.91
CA ASN A 38 2.68 8.74 2.01
C ASN A 38 2.26 8.09 3.32
N VAL A 39 1.56 8.82 4.18
CA VAL A 39 0.96 8.27 5.42
C VAL A 39 -0.54 8.42 5.32
N ALA A 40 -1.26 7.31 5.47
CA ALA A 40 -2.71 7.33 5.60
C ALA A 40 -3.14 6.57 6.85
N THR A 41 -3.84 7.28 7.73
CA THR A 41 -4.41 6.73 8.96
C THR A 41 -5.93 6.60 8.80
N TYR A 42 -6.48 5.49 9.30
CA TYR A 42 -7.87 5.08 9.05
C TYR A 42 -8.63 4.84 10.35
N GLY A 43 -9.94 5.06 10.31
CA GLY A 43 -10.82 5.13 11.48
C GLY A 43 -11.16 6.58 11.87
N PRO A 44 -11.93 6.78 12.96
CA PRO A 44 -12.27 8.11 13.44
C PRO A 44 -11.03 8.98 13.64
N GLY A 45 -11.03 10.17 13.02
CA GLY A 45 -9.92 11.12 13.08
C GLY A 45 -8.77 10.83 12.09
N GLY A 46 -8.96 9.96 11.10
CA GLY A 46 -7.94 9.63 10.09
C GLY A 46 -7.40 10.84 9.29
N ARG A 47 -6.19 10.69 8.74
CA ARG A 47 -5.49 11.69 7.93
C ARG A 47 -4.84 11.04 6.72
N PHE A 48 -4.62 11.84 5.69
CA PHE A 48 -3.85 11.44 4.51
C PHE A 48 -2.77 12.48 4.25
N THR A 49 -1.53 12.05 4.07
CA THR A 49 -0.38 12.90 3.76
C THR A 49 0.29 12.37 2.49
N MET A 50 0.66 13.25 1.56
CA MET A 50 1.40 12.85 0.36
C MET A 50 2.06 14.06 -0.29
N THR A 51 3.09 14.62 0.34
CA THR A 51 3.82 15.74 -0.26
C THR A 51 4.85 15.22 -1.25
N ASP A 52 4.71 15.53 -2.54
CA ASP A 52 5.73 15.24 -3.55
C ASP A 52 6.92 16.20 -3.38
N ARG A 53 8.11 15.64 -3.15
CA ARG A 53 9.35 16.37 -2.89
C ARG A 53 10.38 16.16 -3.99
N GLY A 54 11.21 17.19 -4.19
CA GLY A 54 12.30 17.17 -5.17
C GLY A 54 13.52 16.43 -4.66
N ARG A 55 14.49 16.22 -5.56
CA ARG A 55 15.71 15.43 -5.31
C ARG A 55 16.43 15.79 -4.02
N ALA A 56 16.52 17.08 -3.70
CA ALA A 56 17.20 17.57 -2.50
C ALA A 56 16.57 17.07 -1.18
N ALA A 57 15.36 16.51 -1.20
CA ALA A 57 14.74 15.88 -0.04
C ALA A 57 15.05 14.39 0.09
N LEU A 58 15.56 13.73 -0.96
CA LEU A 58 15.82 12.29 -0.97
C LEU A 58 17.23 12.03 -0.45
N HIS A 59 17.32 11.17 0.56
CA HIS A 59 18.57 10.59 1.02
C HIS A 59 18.37 9.09 1.25
N THR A 60 19.30 8.28 0.76
CA THR A 60 19.23 6.82 0.85
C THR A 60 20.56 6.23 1.29
N THR A 61 20.50 5.29 2.22
CA THR A 61 21.58 4.36 2.57
C THR A 61 21.05 2.92 2.39
N PRO A 62 21.87 1.87 2.56
CA PRO A 62 21.38 0.49 2.49
C PRO A 62 20.19 0.22 3.44
N ASP A 63 20.18 0.87 4.60
CA ASP A 63 19.20 0.63 5.65
C ASP A 63 18.24 1.80 5.87
N THR A 64 18.33 2.89 5.12
CA THR A 64 17.50 4.08 5.33
C THR A 64 16.99 4.67 4.04
N LEU A 65 15.67 4.91 3.97
CA LEU A 65 15.03 5.82 3.03
C LEU A 65 14.55 7.05 3.79
N GLN A 66 15.12 8.21 3.51
CA GLN A 66 14.67 9.50 4.03
C GLN A 66 14.12 10.37 2.91
N VAL A 67 12.93 10.93 3.12
CA VAL A 67 12.31 11.89 2.21
C VAL A 67 11.83 13.11 2.98
N GLY A 68 12.66 14.15 2.95
CA GLY A 68 12.43 15.38 3.69
C GLY A 68 12.54 15.14 5.20
N PRO A 69 11.47 15.39 5.98
CA PRO A 69 11.52 15.32 7.44
C PRO A 69 11.16 13.94 8.00
N SER A 70 10.80 12.98 7.13
CA SER A 70 10.34 11.63 7.48
C SER A 70 11.32 10.59 6.95
N SER A 71 11.43 9.45 7.63
CA SER A 71 12.35 8.37 7.27
C SER A 71 11.79 6.98 7.58
N MET A 72 12.31 5.99 6.87
CA MET A 72 12.16 4.56 7.13
C MET A 72 13.55 3.99 7.33
N HIS A 73 13.82 3.39 8.49
CA HIS A 73 15.12 2.84 8.84
C HIS A 73 14.99 1.38 9.29
N TRP A 74 15.78 0.50 8.68
CA TRP A 74 15.91 -0.90 9.07
C TRP A 74 17.00 -1.06 10.12
N THR A 75 16.67 -1.57 11.30
CA THR A 75 17.62 -1.72 12.40
C THR A 75 18.41 -3.04 12.36
N GLY A 76 18.22 -3.84 11.31
CA GLY A 76 18.63 -5.24 11.26
C GLY A 76 17.56 -6.21 11.77
N LYS A 77 16.56 -5.70 12.50
CA LYS A 77 15.45 -6.49 13.06
C LYS A 77 14.08 -5.85 12.83
N ASP A 78 13.98 -4.55 13.03
CA ASP A 78 12.73 -3.79 12.99
C ASP A 78 12.80 -2.73 11.90
N LEU A 79 11.66 -2.42 11.29
CA LEU A 79 11.50 -1.24 10.46
C LEU A 79 10.93 -0.10 11.31
N VAL A 80 11.77 0.89 11.59
CA VAL A 80 11.39 2.10 12.33
C VAL A 80 11.07 3.21 11.34
N ILE A 81 9.88 3.79 11.46
CA ILE A 81 9.36 4.81 10.55
C ILE A 81 9.11 6.07 11.35
N ASP A 82 9.95 7.08 11.16
CA ASP A 82 9.76 8.42 11.72
C ASP A 82 8.92 9.26 10.77
N ILE A 83 7.81 9.76 11.28
CA ILE A 83 6.82 10.52 10.51
C ILE A 83 6.85 11.97 10.96
N ASN A 84 6.93 12.89 10.00
CA ASN A 84 6.76 14.32 10.23
C ASN A 84 6.14 14.98 9.00
N GLU A 85 4.88 14.66 8.74
CA GLU A 85 4.16 15.06 7.54
C GLU A 85 3.04 16.06 7.85
N ILE A 86 2.54 16.70 6.78
CA ILE A 86 1.35 17.56 6.82
C ILE A 86 0.26 16.88 5.99
N SER A 87 -0.96 16.80 6.54
CA SER A 87 -2.08 16.20 5.83
C SER A 87 -2.66 17.10 4.74
N SER A 88 -3.24 16.46 3.73
CA SER A 88 -3.95 17.11 2.63
C SER A 88 -5.36 17.54 3.07
N PRO A 89 -6.06 18.37 2.27
CA PRO A 89 -7.50 18.62 2.44
C PRO A 89 -8.31 17.32 2.59
N PRO A 90 -9.45 17.32 3.31
CA PRO A 90 -10.15 18.50 3.82
C PRO A 90 -9.65 19.01 5.18
N LEU A 91 -8.77 18.28 5.87
CA LEU A 91 -8.31 18.64 7.22
C LEU A 91 -6.78 18.64 7.26
N ILE A 92 -6.22 19.85 7.21
CA ILE A 92 -4.78 20.10 7.24
C ILE A 92 -4.32 20.13 8.70
N SER A 93 -3.46 19.19 9.07
CA SER A 93 -2.86 19.10 10.40
C SER A 93 -1.50 18.40 10.30
N ARG A 94 -0.70 18.51 11.36
CA ARG A 94 0.53 17.70 11.45
C ARG A 94 0.17 16.25 11.71
N VAL A 95 0.91 15.34 11.08
CA VAL A 95 0.95 13.92 11.39
C VAL A 95 2.40 13.64 11.75
N ARG A 96 2.67 13.37 13.03
CA ARG A 96 4.02 13.20 13.55
C ARG A 96 4.07 12.08 14.58
N GLY A 97 5.23 11.43 14.68
CA GLY A 97 5.52 10.38 15.66
C GLY A 97 6.23 9.21 15.00
N GLN A 98 6.17 8.03 15.61
CA GLN A 98 6.92 6.86 15.17
C GLN A 98 5.99 5.66 14.95
N ILE A 99 6.34 4.83 13.96
CA ILE A 99 5.74 3.52 13.75
C ILE A 99 6.86 2.49 13.71
N THR A 100 6.71 1.40 14.43
CA THR A 100 7.65 0.27 14.42
C THR A 100 6.95 -0.95 13.85
N ILE A 101 7.56 -1.59 12.86
CA ILE A 101 7.16 -2.88 12.33
C ILE A 101 8.20 -3.91 12.75
N THR A 102 7.75 -4.97 13.41
CA THR A 102 8.59 -6.09 13.83
C THR A 102 8.18 -7.34 13.06
N PRO A 103 8.91 -7.70 11.99
CA PRO A 103 8.66 -8.93 11.24
C PRO A 103 8.70 -10.18 12.11
N HIS A 104 7.73 -11.08 11.92
CA HIS A 104 7.80 -12.43 12.50
C HIS A 104 8.80 -13.30 11.75
N ALA A 105 8.87 -13.11 10.44
CA ALA A 105 9.85 -13.74 9.56
C ALA A 105 10.06 -12.90 8.30
N MET A 106 11.27 -12.98 7.74
CA MET A 106 11.64 -12.37 6.47
C MET A 106 11.54 -13.39 5.35
N THR A 107 11.07 -12.97 4.17
CA THR A 107 10.98 -13.82 2.98
C THR A 107 11.95 -13.36 1.89
N ASN A 108 12.32 -14.29 1.02
CA ASN A 108 13.09 -14.03 -0.19
C ASN A 108 12.21 -14.13 -1.46
N VAL A 109 10.89 -13.98 -1.32
CA VAL A 109 9.97 -14.08 -2.45
C VAL A 109 10.01 -12.81 -3.28
N GLU A 110 10.11 -12.99 -4.60
CA GLU A 110 9.87 -11.95 -5.58
C GLU A 110 8.85 -12.50 -6.59
N LEU A 111 7.81 -11.71 -6.88
CA LEU A 111 6.78 -12.05 -7.83
C LEU A 111 6.81 -11.05 -8.99
N PRO A 112 7.30 -11.45 -10.17
CA PRO A 112 7.10 -10.69 -11.39
C PRO A 112 5.60 -10.58 -11.70
N LEU A 113 5.08 -9.36 -11.75
CA LEU A 113 3.69 -9.09 -12.11
C LEU A 113 3.49 -9.06 -13.63
N THR A 114 4.57 -8.87 -14.40
CA THR A 114 4.61 -9.02 -15.86
C THR A 114 5.65 -10.06 -16.26
N PRO A 115 5.46 -10.77 -17.41
CA PRO A 115 6.41 -11.80 -17.85
C PRO A 115 7.84 -11.30 -18.09
N ASP A 116 7.99 -10.03 -18.47
CA ASP A 116 9.29 -9.37 -18.71
C ASP A 116 9.94 -8.80 -17.44
N GLY A 117 9.30 -8.96 -16.27
CA GLY A 117 9.82 -8.45 -15.00
C GLY A 117 9.81 -6.92 -14.87
N ALA A 118 9.10 -6.21 -15.74
CA ALA A 118 8.98 -4.74 -15.67
C ALA A 118 8.28 -4.25 -14.40
N HIS A 119 7.52 -5.12 -13.72
CA HIS A 119 6.89 -4.87 -12.42
C HIS A 119 7.13 -6.06 -11.51
N ILE A 120 7.65 -5.81 -10.31
CA ILE A 120 7.98 -6.83 -9.32
C ILE A 120 7.36 -6.44 -7.98
N TRP A 121 6.73 -7.40 -7.32
CA TRP A 121 6.27 -7.29 -5.95
C TRP A 121 7.12 -8.18 -5.04
N ARG A 122 7.55 -7.64 -3.90
CA ARG A 122 8.40 -8.32 -2.92
C ARG A 122 7.79 -8.20 -1.51
N PRO A 123 7.17 -9.27 -0.98
CA PRO A 123 6.65 -9.29 0.38
C PRO A 123 7.75 -9.63 1.40
N PHE A 124 8.49 -8.63 1.86
CA PHE A 124 9.56 -8.81 2.84
C PHE A 124 9.10 -9.53 4.11
N ALA A 125 8.02 -9.05 4.73
CA ALA A 125 7.43 -9.62 5.93
C ALA A 125 5.90 -9.64 5.81
N PRO A 126 5.32 -10.74 5.29
CA PRO A 126 3.87 -10.92 5.18
C PRO A 126 3.17 -10.96 6.53
N SER A 127 3.89 -11.16 7.63
CA SER A 127 3.36 -11.09 9.00
C SER A 127 4.36 -10.36 9.90
N SER A 128 3.86 -9.33 10.57
CA SER A 128 4.61 -8.52 11.51
C SER A 128 3.71 -8.04 12.64
N ASP A 129 4.31 -7.72 13.77
CA ASP A 129 3.67 -6.84 14.75
C ASP A 129 3.88 -5.38 14.32
N ILE A 130 2.91 -4.54 14.63
CA ILE A 130 3.01 -3.10 14.46
C ILE A 130 2.73 -2.40 15.77
N LYS A 131 3.59 -1.42 16.11
CA LYS A 131 3.34 -0.43 17.14
C LYS A 131 3.25 0.94 16.49
N VAL A 132 2.16 1.65 16.73
CA VAL A 132 1.94 3.01 16.26
C VAL A 132 1.97 3.93 17.47
N ASP A 133 2.81 4.95 17.40
CA ASP A 133 2.99 5.97 18.43
C ASP A 133 3.06 7.36 17.78
N LEU A 134 1.91 7.80 17.23
CA LEU A 134 1.78 9.15 16.67
C LEU A 134 1.40 10.14 17.78
N GLU A 135 1.81 11.40 17.69
CA GLU A 135 1.57 12.42 18.72
C GLU A 135 0.08 12.72 18.98
N ALA A 136 -0.78 12.53 17.97
CA ALA A 136 -2.20 12.83 18.09
C ALA A 136 -2.91 11.86 19.06
N GLN A 137 -3.80 12.38 19.91
CA GLN A 137 -4.54 11.58 20.89
C GLN A 137 -5.32 10.44 20.20
N GLY A 138 -5.21 9.23 20.75
CA GLY A 138 -5.90 8.04 20.25
C GLY A 138 -5.23 7.39 19.02
N TRP A 139 -3.98 7.76 18.72
CA TRP A 139 -3.15 7.13 17.69
C TRP A 139 -1.95 6.36 18.27
N GLN A 140 -2.00 6.03 19.56
CA GLN A 140 -1.06 5.11 20.23
C GLN A 140 -1.75 3.75 20.33
N TRP A 141 -1.30 2.76 19.56
CA TRP A 141 -1.90 1.43 19.56
C TRP A 141 -0.96 0.37 18.98
N SER A 142 -1.25 -0.89 19.30
CA SER A 142 -0.58 -2.05 18.73
C SER A 142 -1.53 -2.88 17.85
N GLY A 143 -0.95 -3.70 16.98
CA GLY A 143 -1.65 -4.81 16.36
C GLY A 143 -0.84 -5.51 15.30
N HIS A 144 -1.51 -5.95 14.22
CA HIS A 144 -0.91 -6.76 13.17
C HIS A 144 -0.58 -5.94 11.91
N GLY A 145 0.59 -6.18 11.30
CA GLY A 145 1.09 -5.50 10.12
C GLY A 145 1.76 -6.42 9.11
N TYR A 146 2.19 -5.84 8.00
CA TYR A 146 3.04 -6.47 7.00
C TYR A 146 3.97 -5.41 6.41
N PHE A 147 5.04 -5.85 5.76
CA PHE A 147 6.00 -5.00 5.06
C PHE A 147 6.33 -5.63 3.71
N ASP A 148 6.15 -4.85 2.65
CA ASP A 148 6.43 -5.23 1.27
C ASP A 148 7.01 -4.06 0.48
N SER A 149 7.41 -4.35 -0.76
CA SER A 149 7.87 -3.35 -1.72
C SER A 149 7.42 -3.70 -3.12
N ASN A 150 7.29 -2.67 -3.95
CA ASN A 150 7.07 -2.78 -5.37
C ASN A 150 8.19 -2.06 -6.10
N PHE A 151 8.69 -2.69 -7.16
CA PHE A 151 9.64 -2.11 -8.09
C PHE A 151 9.04 -2.14 -9.50
N GLY A 152 9.30 -1.11 -10.30
CA GLY A 152 8.91 -1.13 -11.69
C GLY A 152 9.71 -0.18 -12.57
N THR A 153 9.87 -0.54 -13.83
CA THR A 153 10.59 0.24 -14.85
C THR A 153 9.66 0.98 -15.81
N ARG A 154 8.35 0.68 -15.77
CA ARG A 154 7.30 1.33 -16.57
C ARG A 154 6.17 1.83 -15.68
N SER A 155 5.32 2.71 -16.22
CA SER A 155 4.15 3.17 -15.47
C SER A 155 3.11 2.05 -15.37
N LEU A 156 2.35 2.02 -14.26
CA LEU A 156 1.36 0.97 -14.06
C LEU A 156 0.31 0.97 -15.17
N GLU A 157 -0.14 2.16 -15.58
CA GLU A 157 -1.19 2.35 -16.58
C GLU A 157 -0.77 1.97 -18.01
N GLU A 158 0.51 1.73 -18.27
CA GLU A 158 1.01 1.18 -19.53
C GLU A 158 0.74 -0.32 -19.64
N ASP A 159 0.87 -1.06 -18.53
CA ASP A 159 0.87 -2.53 -18.55
C ASP A 159 -0.39 -3.16 -17.96
N PHE A 160 -1.07 -2.48 -17.03
CA PHE A 160 -2.28 -3.01 -16.40
C PHE A 160 -3.53 -2.19 -16.72
N SER A 161 -4.66 -2.87 -16.84
CA SER A 161 -5.99 -2.26 -16.90
C SER A 161 -6.68 -2.25 -15.53
N PHE A 162 -6.43 -3.28 -14.73
CA PHE A 162 -7.03 -3.48 -13.42
C PHE A 162 -6.19 -4.45 -12.61
N TRP A 163 -6.11 -4.26 -11.30
CA TRP A 163 -5.67 -5.31 -10.38
C TRP A 163 -6.45 -5.29 -9.08
N THR A 164 -6.35 -6.40 -8.36
CA THR A 164 -6.64 -6.49 -6.93
C THR A 164 -5.48 -7.13 -6.21
N TRP A 165 -5.23 -6.64 -5.01
CA TRP A 165 -4.25 -7.22 -4.10
C TRP A 165 -4.90 -7.44 -2.75
N GLY A 166 -4.58 -8.55 -2.09
CA GLY A 166 -5.07 -8.83 -0.76
C GLY A 166 -4.03 -9.54 0.08
N ARG A 167 -4.01 -9.23 1.37
CA ARG A 167 -3.24 -9.98 2.36
C ARG A 167 -4.14 -10.35 3.52
N TYR A 168 -4.32 -11.65 3.72
CA TYR A 168 -5.20 -12.23 4.70
C TYR A 168 -4.38 -12.97 5.77
N PRO A 169 -4.44 -12.58 7.06
CA PRO A 169 -3.88 -13.39 8.13
C PRO A 169 -4.67 -14.70 8.22
N THR A 170 -3.95 -15.82 8.25
CA THR A 170 -4.52 -17.16 8.47
C THR A 170 -3.91 -17.75 9.73
N LYS A 171 -4.50 -18.83 10.26
CA LYS A 171 -3.91 -19.58 11.39
C LYS A 171 -2.49 -20.08 11.11
N ALA A 172 -2.17 -20.36 9.85
CA ALA A 172 -0.85 -20.83 9.42
C ALA A 172 0.17 -19.68 9.23
N GLY A 173 -0.31 -18.43 9.09
CA GLY A 173 0.51 -17.25 8.87
C GLY A 173 -0.24 -16.19 8.06
N ALA A 174 0.00 -16.14 6.75
CA ALA A 174 -0.67 -15.21 5.85
C ALA A 174 -0.86 -15.80 4.45
N THR A 175 -1.98 -15.47 3.81
CA THR A 175 -2.16 -15.71 2.38
C THR A 175 -2.22 -14.35 1.67
N CYS A 176 -1.30 -14.12 0.74
CA CYS A 176 -1.33 -12.96 -0.14
C CYS A 176 -1.85 -13.36 -1.51
N ILE A 177 -2.71 -12.54 -2.10
CA ILE A 177 -3.33 -12.77 -3.40
C ILE A 177 -3.08 -11.56 -4.28
N TYR A 178 -2.59 -11.80 -5.49
CA TYR A 178 -2.37 -10.81 -6.53
C TYR A 178 -3.11 -11.25 -7.79
N ASP A 179 -4.09 -10.46 -8.20
CA ASP A 179 -4.88 -10.71 -9.40
C ASP A 179 -4.80 -9.48 -10.31
N ALA A 180 -4.38 -9.65 -11.56
CA ALA A 180 -4.24 -8.54 -12.49
C ALA A 180 -4.77 -8.87 -13.88
N VAL A 181 -5.28 -7.85 -14.57
CA VAL A 181 -5.61 -7.88 -16.00
C VAL A 181 -4.66 -6.94 -16.72
N ARG A 182 -3.78 -7.53 -17.52
CA ARG A 182 -2.77 -6.79 -18.30
C ARG A 182 -3.38 -6.25 -19.59
N ARG A 183 -2.77 -5.21 -20.14
CA ARG A 183 -3.25 -4.57 -21.38
C ARG A 183 -3.01 -5.40 -22.63
N ASP A 184 -2.06 -6.33 -22.59
CA ASP A 184 -1.83 -7.32 -23.65
C ASP A 184 -2.91 -8.42 -23.71
N GLY A 185 -3.89 -8.38 -22.79
CA GLY A 185 -4.99 -9.34 -22.70
C GLY A 185 -4.71 -10.52 -21.77
N THR A 186 -3.49 -10.68 -21.26
CA THR A 186 -3.14 -11.75 -20.31
C THR A 186 -3.57 -11.40 -18.88
N THR A 187 -3.67 -12.42 -18.02
CA THR A 187 -3.97 -12.24 -16.60
C THR A 187 -2.84 -12.71 -15.68
N LEU A 188 -2.83 -12.17 -14.47
CA LEU A 188 -2.12 -12.73 -13.33
C LEU A 188 -3.17 -13.25 -12.35
N ASP A 189 -2.96 -14.46 -11.86
CA ASP A 189 -3.79 -15.14 -10.87
C ASP A 189 -2.83 -15.84 -9.91
N THR A 190 -2.51 -15.23 -8.78
CA THR A 190 -1.49 -15.79 -7.87
C THR A 190 -1.91 -15.66 -6.42
N ALA A 191 -1.90 -16.79 -5.72
CA ALA A 191 -1.97 -16.83 -4.26
C ALA A 191 -0.71 -17.48 -3.69
N ILE A 192 -0.16 -16.85 -2.65
CA ILE A 192 1.03 -17.32 -1.95
C ILE A 192 0.70 -17.44 -0.47
N ALA A 193 0.79 -18.65 0.06
CA ALA A 193 0.70 -18.92 1.48
C ALA A 193 2.09 -18.79 2.11
N PHE A 194 2.17 -17.99 3.17
CA PHE A 194 3.34 -17.77 3.98
C PHE A 194 3.10 -18.36 5.37
N ASN A 195 4.02 -19.19 5.83
CA ASN A 195 3.98 -19.71 7.19
C ASN A 195 4.65 -18.75 8.18
N SER A 196 4.47 -18.99 9.48
CA SER A 196 5.05 -18.19 10.57
C SER A 196 6.59 -18.12 10.57
N LYS A 197 7.28 -18.99 9.83
CA LYS A 197 8.75 -19.02 9.69
C LYS A 197 9.24 -18.39 8.39
N GLY A 198 8.37 -17.75 7.61
CA GLY A 198 8.71 -17.07 6.36
C GLY A 198 8.80 -18.00 5.13
N GLY A 199 8.48 -19.28 5.30
CA GLY A 199 8.36 -20.21 4.18
C GLY A 199 7.17 -19.84 3.31
N ALA A 200 7.38 -19.78 2.00
CA ALA A 200 6.37 -19.38 1.02
C ALA A 200 6.05 -20.54 0.07
N LYS A 201 4.77 -20.69 -0.25
CA LYS A 201 4.29 -21.69 -1.21
C LYS A 201 3.18 -21.08 -2.06
N VAL A 202 3.28 -21.25 -3.38
CA VAL A 202 2.15 -20.95 -4.28
C VAL A 202 1.05 -21.95 -4.00
N VAL A 203 -0.16 -21.45 -3.78
CA VAL A 203 -1.35 -22.26 -3.46
C VAL A 203 -2.46 -21.95 -4.45
N ASP A 204 -3.38 -22.89 -4.59
CA ASP A 204 -4.62 -22.66 -5.31
C ASP A 204 -5.47 -21.69 -4.50
N ALA A 205 -5.94 -20.63 -5.15
CA ALA A 205 -6.83 -19.67 -4.52
C ALA A 205 -8.29 -20.12 -4.74
N PRO A 206 -9.20 -19.82 -3.81
CA PRO A 206 -10.62 -19.93 -4.07
C PRO A 206 -11.05 -19.13 -5.34
N PRO A 207 -12.25 -19.36 -5.86
CA PRO A 207 -12.77 -18.58 -6.99
C PRO A 207 -12.75 -17.07 -6.72
N ARG A 208 -12.63 -16.29 -7.81
CA ARG A 208 -12.82 -14.85 -7.75
C ARG A 208 -14.30 -14.54 -7.50
N THR A 209 -14.57 -13.73 -6.48
CA THR A 209 -15.92 -13.35 -6.07
C THR A 209 -16.02 -11.84 -5.98
N ARG A 210 -16.89 -11.26 -6.82
CA ARG A 210 -17.24 -9.84 -6.79
C ARG A 210 -18.09 -9.53 -5.58
N PHE A 211 -17.87 -8.35 -5.01
CA PHE A 211 -18.68 -7.82 -3.93
C PHE A 211 -19.01 -6.35 -4.18
N LYS A 212 -19.72 -5.72 -3.23
CA LYS A 212 -20.21 -4.34 -3.35
C LYS A 212 -19.09 -3.41 -3.84
N ARG A 213 -19.35 -2.55 -4.82
CA ARG A 213 -18.39 -1.54 -5.32
C ARG A 213 -18.01 -0.53 -4.23
N SER A 214 -16.91 0.19 -4.40
CA SER A 214 -16.54 1.29 -3.49
C SER A 214 -17.50 2.49 -3.62
N LEU A 215 -17.38 3.53 -2.78
CA LEU A 215 -18.23 4.73 -2.86
C LEU A 215 -18.01 5.45 -4.20
N TRP A 216 -16.79 5.38 -4.73
CA TRP A 216 -16.42 5.88 -6.06
C TRP A 216 -16.75 4.91 -7.21
N GLN A 217 -17.53 3.86 -6.96
CA GLN A 217 -17.92 2.86 -7.95
C GLN A 217 -16.74 2.08 -8.55
N VAL A 218 -15.60 2.00 -7.85
CA VAL A 218 -14.49 1.12 -8.25
C VAL A 218 -14.98 -0.33 -8.10
N MET A 219 -14.74 -1.15 -9.14
CA MET A 219 -15.07 -2.58 -9.10
C MET A 219 -14.21 -3.26 -8.05
N ARG A 220 -14.79 -4.18 -7.27
CA ARG A 220 -14.06 -4.93 -6.26
C ARG A 220 -14.36 -6.41 -6.36
N GLU A 221 -13.30 -7.18 -6.27
CA GLU A 221 -13.27 -8.63 -6.37
C GLU A 221 -12.13 -9.14 -5.49
N THR A 222 -12.33 -10.27 -4.84
CA THR A 222 -11.27 -10.98 -4.10
C THR A 222 -11.57 -12.48 -4.16
N ARG A 223 -10.79 -13.31 -3.47
CA ARG A 223 -11.02 -14.75 -3.40
C ARG A 223 -11.94 -15.10 -2.22
N ALA A 224 -12.88 -15.99 -2.48
CA ALA A 224 -13.79 -16.51 -1.48
C ALA A 224 -14.20 -17.94 -1.80
N ASP A 225 -14.35 -18.77 -0.76
CA ASP A 225 -14.90 -20.11 -0.91
C ASP A 225 -16.30 -20.08 -1.57
N PRO A 226 -16.70 -21.15 -2.29
CA PRO A 226 -17.99 -21.21 -2.96
C PRO A 226 -19.16 -20.90 -2.01
N GLY A 227 -20.03 -19.97 -2.42
CA GLY A 227 -21.19 -19.54 -1.64
C GLY A 227 -20.91 -18.42 -0.62
N VAL A 228 -19.65 -18.02 -0.44
CA VAL A 228 -19.27 -16.94 0.49
C VAL A 228 -19.24 -15.60 -0.24
N MET A 229 -19.85 -14.58 0.37
CA MET A 229 -19.80 -13.20 -0.12
C MET A 229 -18.81 -12.37 0.70
N PRO A 230 -17.70 -11.87 0.10
CA PRO A 230 -16.79 -10.98 0.80
C PRO A 230 -17.49 -9.73 1.33
N LYS A 231 -17.10 -9.31 2.53
CA LYS A 231 -17.70 -8.15 3.21
C LYS A 231 -16.64 -7.17 3.66
N GLN A 232 -16.78 -5.92 3.27
CA GLN A 232 -15.98 -4.84 3.85
C GLN A 232 -16.35 -4.65 5.32
N VAL A 233 -15.35 -4.67 6.20
CA VAL A 233 -15.51 -4.46 7.65
C VAL A 233 -14.88 -3.16 8.15
N LEU A 234 -13.89 -2.63 7.43
CA LEU A 234 -13.31 -1.30 7.71
C LEU A 234 -13.06 -0.56 6.41
N ASN A 235 -13.65 0.63 6.26
CA ASN A 235 -13.29 1.53 5.17
C ASN A 235 -11.92 2.16 5.44
N MET A 236 -11.02 2.11 4.46
CA MET A 236 -9.72 2.74 4.56
C MET A 236 -9.62 3.89 3.54
N LEU A 237 -8.92 3.70 2.42
CA LEU A 237 -8.79 4.72 1.38
C LEU A 237 -9.83 4.47 0.28
N ASP A 238 -10.55 5.50 -0.16
CA ASP A 238 -11.45 5.39 -1.30
C ASP A 238 -11.29 6.60 -2.22
N ALA A 239 -11.06 6.33 -3.50
CA ALA A 239 -10.73 7.31 -4.53
C ALA A 239 -11.33 6.88 -5.89
N PRO A 240 -11.43 7.79 -6.88
CA PRO A 240 -12.07 7.50 -8.17
C PRO A 240 -11.57 6.25 -8.93
N PHE A 241 -10.32 5.85 -8.68
CA PHE A 241 -9.62 4.76 -9.36
C PHE A 241 -9.01 3.73 -8.39
N TYR A 242 -9.08 3.97 -7.08
CA TYR A 242 -8.40 3.13 -6.09
C TYR A 242 -9.25 2.99 -4.84
N SER A 243 -9.33 1.78 -4.30
CA SER A 243 -9.93 1.53 -2.99
C SER A 243 -9.06 0.60 -2.17
N ARG A 244 -8.92 0.89 -0.89
CA ARG A 244 -8.35 0.01 0.14
C ARG A 244 -9.38 -0.17 1.26
N SER A 245 -9.51 -1.39 1.77
CA SER A 245 -10.39 -1.70 2.89
C SER A 245 -9.94 -2.94 3.64
N ALA A 246 -10.37 -3.11 4.89
CA ALA A 246 -10.36 -4.44 5.49
C ALA A 246 -11.58 -5.20 4.98
N VAL A 247 -11.36 -6.41 4.47
CA VAL A 247 -12.39 -7.30 3.93
C VAL A 247 -12.34 -8.61 4.68
N GLN A 248 -13.51 -9.04 5.16
CA GLN A 248 -13.75 -10.38 5.66
C GLN A 248 -14.17 -11.29 4.50
N THR A 249 -13.56 -12.46 4.41
CA THR A 249 -13.86 -13.52 3.43
C THR A 249 -13.60 -14.89 4.05
N GLN A 250 -13.80 -15.96 3.30
CA GLN A 250 -13.39 -17.32 3.68
C GLN A 250 -12.40 -17.87 2.66
N ILE A 251 -11.30 -18.43 3.14
CA ILE A 251 -10.27 -19.09 2.32
C ILE A 251 -10.03 -20.47 2.93
N ASP A 252 -10.28 -21.52 2.16
CA ASP A 252 -10.05 -22.93 2.57
C ASP A 252 -10.76 -23.29 3.88
N GLY A 253 -12.00 -22.82 4.05
CA GLY A 253 -12.81 -23.01 5.24
C GLY A 253 -12.50 -22.04 6.39
N GLU A 254 -11.43 -21.26 6.31
CA GLU A 254 -11.05 -20.30 7.36
C GLU A 254 -11.65 -18.91 7.10
N VAL A 255 -12.45 -18.39 8.04
CA VAL A 255 -12.94 -17.02 7.99
C VAL A 255 -11.81 -16.07 8.38
N VAL A 256 -11.41 -15.22 7.44
CA VAL A 256 -10.25 -14.33 7.57
C VAL A 256 -10.64 -12.88 7.32
N THR A 257 -9.95 -11.94 7.98
CA THR A 257 -10.11 -10.51 7.74
C THR A 257 -8.76 -9.91 7.38
N GLY A 258 -8.63 -9.45 6.14
CA GLY A 258 -7.37 -8.98 5.57
C GLY A 258 -7.48 -7.60 4.93
N VAL A 259 -6.34 -7.03 4.58
CA VAL A 259 -6.30 -5.83 3.73
C VAL A 259 -6.59 -6.25 2.30
N HIS A 260 -7.45 -5.48 1.64
CA HIS A 260 -7.81 -5.65 0.23
C HIS A 260 -7.70 -4.31 -0.49
N GLU A 261 -7.14 -4.35 -1.69
CA GLU A 261 -6.95 -3.23 -2.60
C GLU A 261 -7.55 -3.56 -3.96
N ALA A 262 -8.14 -2.55 -4.60
CA ALA A 262 -8.56 -2.60 -5.99
C ALA A 262 -8.07 -1.33 -6.69
N LEU A 263 -7.46 -1.49 -7.87
CA LEU A 263 -6.90 -0.40 -8.65
C LEU A 263 -7.40 -0.49 -10.10
N ASP A 264 -8.15 0.52 -10.52
CA ASP A 264 -8.67 0.67 -11.87
C ASP A 264 -7.76 1.61 -12.68
N LEU A 265 -6.90 1.03 -13.50
CA LEU A 265 -5.93 1.79 -14.28
C LEU A 265 -6.48 2.34 -15.59
N ASN A 266 -7.64 1.85 -16.03
CA ASN A 266 -8.38 2.52 -17.09
C ASN A 266 -8.88 3.89 -16.61
N ARG A 267 -9.40 3.95 -15.38
CA ARG A 267 -9.73 5.24 -14.76
C ARG A 267 -8.50 6.07 -14.48
N PHE A 268 -7.47 5.52 -13.84
CA PHE A 268 -6.25 6.26 -13.46
C PHE A 268 -5.51 6.92 -14.64
N ARG A 269 -5.57 6.29 -15.83
CA ARG A 269 -5.00 6.83 -17.07
C ARG A 269 -5.71 8.10 -17.55
N SER A 270 -6.95 8.35 -17.12
CA SER A 270 -7.71 9.52 -17.54
C SER A 270 -6.98 10.82 -17.18
N PRO A 271 -6.75 11.74 -18.14
CA PRO A 271 -6.07 13.00 -17.87
C PRO A 271 -6.87 13.89 -16.90
N LEU A 272 -8.19 13.68 -16.80
CA LEU A 272 -9.08 14.44 -15.93
C LEU A 272 -8.84 14.18 -14.43
N LEU A 273 -8.22 13.04 -14.07
CA LEU A 273 -7.94 12.72 -12.67
C LEU A 273 -6.69 13.41 -12.12
N LYS A 274 -5.70 13.74 -12.98
CA LYS A 274 -4.42 14.29 -12.51
C LYS A 274 -4.58 15.64 -11.80
N PRO A 275 -5.40 16.60 -12.28
CA PRO A 275 -5.69 17.83 -11.54
C PRO A 275 -6.33 17.59 -10.18
N MET A 276 -7.29 16.65 -10.07
CA MET A 276 -7.91 16.30 -8.77
C MET A 276 -6.88 15.74 -7.78
N LEU A 277 -5.95 14.91 -8.27
CA LEU A 277 -4.86 14.38 -7.46
C LEU A 277 -3.91 15.48 -6.97
N ALA A 278 -3.66 16.52 -7.77
CA ALA A 278 -2.72 17.60 -7.41
C ALA A 278 -3.20 18.38 -6.18
N VAL A 279 -4.52 18.46 -5.94
CA VAL A 279 -5.10 19.05 -4.72
C VAL A 279 -4.79 18.22 -3.47
N ARG A 280 -4.68 16.89 -3.62
CA ARG A 280 -4.38 15.97 -2.52
C ARG A 280 -2.88 15.70 -2.36
N VAL A 281 -2.09 15.96 -3.40
CA VAL A 281 -0.65 15.71 -3.48
C VAL A 281 0.07 17.03 -3.77
N PRO A 282 0.33 17.88 -2.77
CA PRO A 282 1.06 19.13 -2.98
C PRO A 282 2.52 18.86 -3.40
N ARG A 283 3.10 19.80 -4.16
CA ARG A 283 4.50 19.73 -4.62
C ARG A 283 5.40 20.70 -3.85
N ARG A 284 6.52 20.20 -3.31
CA ARG A 284 7.62 20.99 -2.73
C ARG A 284 8.93 20.72 -3.44
N LYS A 285 9.21 21.48 -4.52
CA LYS A 285 10.40 21.29 -5.37
C LYS A 285 11.70 21.62 -4.66
N GLY A 286 11.73 22.74 -3.94
CA GLY A 286 12.87 23.16 -3.12
C GLY A 286 12.83 22.50 -1.74
N TRP A 287 13.88 21.77 -1.39
CA TRP A 287 14.11 21.30 -0.03
C TRP A 287 15.36 21.98 0.51
N ARG A 288 15.24 22.57 1.71
CA ARG A 288 16.37 23.07 2.49
C ARG A 288 16.33 22.27 3.78
N SER A 289 17.38 21.51 4.07
CA SER A 289 17.54 20.92 5.39
C SER A 289 17.60 22.07 6.38
N SER A 290 16.67 22.10 7.34
CA SER A 290 16.89 22.90 8.54
C SER A 290 18.07 22.22 9.26
N SER A 291 19.22 22.88 9.22
CA SER A 291 20.36 22.64 10.11
C SER A 291 19.92 22.68 11.57
#